data_AF-A0A352WR77-F1
#
_entry.id   AF-A0A352WR77-F1
#
_cell.length_a   1.000
_cell.length_b   1.000
_cell.length_c   1.000
_cell.angle_alpha   90.00
_cell.angle_beta   90.00
_cell.angle_gamma   90.00
#
_symmetry.space_group_name_H-M   'P 1'
#
loop_
_entity.id
_entity.type
_entity.pdbx_description
1 polymer ?
#
loop_
_entity_poly.entity_id
_entity_poly.type
_entity_poly.pdbx_seq_one_letter_code
_entity_poly.pdbx_strand_id
1 'polypeptide(L)'
;MMTTGILDALVRLFALFAAGRTLREAMYGRQAAERYLAGRLSYEYTQAYLKQYDAEIARMNKRMPHSDDERLLAKRRSKLSVRLLVLCQQIIVELDAKDRLIVFARLAEMAKSTGTIDDADSFLNTVADALHLLPEDSAGLKALVKCASADGLEASLFTVPLLMSNPLS
;
A
#
# COMPACT_ATOMS: atom_id res chain seq x y z
N MET A 1 -19.00 5.65 -7.01
CA MET A 1 -17.97 6.11 -7.97
C MET A 1 -16.80 6.62 -7.16
N MET A 2 -15.57 6.26 -7.51
CA MET A 2 -14.38 6.86 -6.91
C MET A 2 -14.34 8.34 -7.26
N THR A 3 -14.12 9.20 -6.27
CA THR A 3 -13.95 10.64 -6.50
C THR A 3 -12.53 10.94 -7.01
N THR A 4 -12.31 12.15 -7.51
CA THR A 4 -10.94 12.61 -7.80
C THR A 4 -10.09 12.70 -6.53
N GLY A 5 -10.72 12.94 -5.37
CA GLY A 5 -10.04 13.05 -4.08
C GLY A 5 -9.38 11.76 -3.62
N ILE A 6 -10.10 10.63 -3.70
CA ILE A 6 -9.55 9.32 -3.35
C ILE A 6 -8.42 8.89 -4.29
N LEU A 7 -8.53 9.19 -5.58
CA LEU A 7 -7.50 8.84 -6.56
C LEU A 7 -6.21 9.64 -6.33
N ASP A 8 -6.34 10.94 -6.04
CA ASP A 8 -5.22 11.79 -5.62
C ASP A 8 -4.56 11.26 -4.34
N ALA A 9 -5.36 10.86 -3.34
CA ALA A 9 -4.86 10.33 -2.08
C ALA A 9 -4.15 8.97 -2.25
N LEU A 10 -4.67 8.09 -3.12
CA LEU A 10 -4.04 6.83 -3.48
C LEU A 10 -2.70 7.05 -4.19
N VAL A 11 -2.65 7.95 -5.17
CA VAL A 11 -1.40 8.31 -5.85
C VAL A 11 -0.36 8.82 -4.85
N ARG A 12 -0.77 9.71 -3.94
CA ARG A 12 0.10 10.21 -2.88
C ARG A 12 0.54 9.11 -1.93
N LEU A 13 -0.32 8.14 -1.64
CA LEU A 13 0.00 7.00 -0.78
C LEU A 13 1.10 6.15 -1.42
N PHE A 14 0.93 5.72 -2.67
CA PHE A 14 1.96 4.99 -3.39
C PHE A 14 3.27 5.80 -3.53
N ALA A 15 3.17 7.10 -3.78
CA ALA A 15 4.35 7.97 -3.89
C ALA A 15 5.08 8.11 -2.55
N LEU A 16 4.36 8.19 -1.44
CA LEU A 16 4.92 8.29 -0.10
C LEU A 16 5.78 7.07 0.24
N PHE A 17 5.33 5.87 -0.11
CA PHE A 17 6.10 4.64 0.09
C PHE A 17 7.38 4.57 -0.74
N ALA A 18 7.38 5.21 -1.92
CA ALA A 18 8.54 5.30 -2.79
C ALA A 18 9.45 6.51 -2.47
N ALA A 19 9.03 7.41 -1.59
CA ALA A 19 9.71 8.69 -1.37
C ALA A 19 11.09 8.57 -0.70
N GLY A 20 12.09 9.17 -1.35
CA GLY A 20 13.51 9.13 -0.99
C GLY A 20 14.07 7.71 -0.82
N ARG A 21 13.52 6.79 -1.62
CA ARG A 21 14.13 5.53 -2.01
C ARG A 21 14.88 5.72 -3.35
N THR A 22 15.59 4.70 -3.79
CA THR A 22 16.31 4.73 -5.08
C THR A 22 15.33 4.87 -6.27
N LEU A 23 15.85 5.28 -7.43
CA LEU A 23 15.03 5.37 -8.66
C LEU A 23 14.33 4.04 -8.98
N ARG A 24 15.01 2.91 -8.75
CA ARG A 24 14.44 1.56 -8.96
C ARG A 24 13.23 1.32 -8.07
N GLU A 25 13.28 1.74 -6.81
CA GLU A 25 12.18 1.58 -5.86
C GLU A 25 11.01 2.51 -6.16
N ALA A 26 11.28 3.71 -6.67
CA ALA A 26 10.24 4.59 -7.20
C ALA A 26 9.51 3.97 -8.39
N MET A 27 10.21 3.20 -9.24
CA MET A 27 9.55 2.46 -10.31
C MET A 27 8.62 1.36 -9.79
N TYR A 28 8.98 0.66 -8.71
CA TYR A 28 8.07 -0.33 -8.09
C TYR A 28 6.80 0.32 -7.55
N GLY A 29 6.91 1.48 -6.91
CA GLY A 29 5.73 2.22 -6.46
C GLY A 29 4.85 2.70 -7.61
N ARG A 30 5.46 3.15 -8.71
CA ARG A 30 4.73 3.53 -9.93
C ARG A 30 3.98 2.33 -10.54
N GLN A 31 4.63 1.16 -10.61
CA GLN A 31 4.02 -0.06 -11.13
C GLN A 31 2.88 -0.56 -10.23
N ALA A 32 3.03 -0.48 -8.91
CA ALA A 32 1.98 -0.85 -7.97
C ALA A 32 0.75 0.07 -8.12
N ALA A 33 0.98 1.39 -8.25
CA ALA A 33 -0.08 2.36 -8.52
C ALA A 33 -0.79 2.07 -9.85
N GLU A 34 -0.03 1.81 -10.92
CA GLU A 34 -0.58 1.48 -12.25
C GLU A 34 -1.48 0.24 -12.20
N ARG A 35 -1.01 -0.85 -11.58
CA ARG A 35 -1.80 -2.09 -11.45
C ARG A 35 -3.07 -1.90 -10.65
N TYR A 36 -3.06 -1.00 -9.67
CA TYR A 36 -4.27 -0.67 -8.91
C TYR A 36 -5.26 0.16 -9.74
N LEU A 37 -4.78 1.19 -10.44
CA LEU A 37 -5.58 2.15 -11.18
C LEU A 37 -6.13 1.59 -12.49
N ALA A 38 -5.34 0.83 -13.24
CA ALA A 38 -5.73 0.25 -14.53
C ALA A 38 -6.91 -0.74 -14.41
N GLY A 39 -7.11 -1.34 -13.22
CA GLY A 39 -8.27 -2.19 -12.96
C GLY A 39 -9.58 -1.43 -12.73
N ARG A 40 -9.54 -0.09 -12.66
CA ARG A 40 -10.67 0.78 -12.26
C ARG A 40 -10.89 1.97 -13.19
N LEU A 41 -9.87 2.41 -13.91
CA LEU A 41 -9.88 3.59 -14.75
C LEU A 41 -9.56 3.24 -16.21
N SER A 42 -9.91 4.14 -17.14
CA SER A 42 -9.43 4.03 -18.52
C SER A 42 -7.91 4.22 -18.57
N TYR A 43 -7.30 3.81 -19.67
CA TYR A 43 -5.88 4.01 -19.91
C TYR A 43 -5.47 5.49 -19.79
N GLU A 44 -6.24 6.39 -20.38
CA GLU A 44 -5.94 7.84 -20.39
C GLU A 44 -5.94 8.43 -18.97
N TYR A 45 -6.96 8.12 -18.16
CA TYR A 45 -7.00 8.54 -16.76
C TYR A 45 -5.90 7.90 -15.94
N THR A 46 -5.59 6.61 -16.17
CA THR A 46 -4.48 5.93 -15.50
C THR A 46 -3.17 6.66 -15.76
N GLN A 47 -2.87 7.01 -17.01
CA GLN A 47 -1.64 7.74 -17.34
C GLN A 47 -1.62 9.15 -16.73
N ALA A 48 -2.76 9.84 -16.65
CA ALA A 48 -2.84 11.15 -15.99
C ALA A 48 -2.46 11.06 -14.50
N TYR A 49 -3.01 10.07 -13.78
CA TYR A 49 -2.67 9.85 -12.36
C TYR A 49 -1.23 9.36 -12.15
N LEU A 50 -0.67 8.60 -13.09
CA LEU A 50 0.76 8.24 -13.03
C LEU A 50 1.68 9.44 -13.24
N LYS A 51 1.31 10.42 -14.08
CA LYS A 51 2.06 11.69 -14.16
C LYS A 51 2.01 12.47 -12.84
N GLN A 52 0.88 12.45 -12.15
CA GLN A 52 0.76 13.06 -10.82
C GLN A 52 1.65 12.34 -9.79
N TYR A 53 1.72 11.01 -9.85
CA TYR A 53 2.63 10.21 -9.05
C TYR A 53 4.08 10.67 -9.23
N ASP A 54 4.54 10.79 -10.48
CA ASP A 54 5.90 11.21 -10.81
C ASP A 54 6.18 12.62 -10.26
N ALA A 55 5.19 13.52 -10.35
CA ALA A 55 5.28 14.87 -9.81
C ALA A 55 5.31 14.90 -8.27
N GLU A 56 4.57 14.04 -7.57
CA GLU A 56 4.61 13.92 -6.11
C GLU A 56 5.95 13.39 -5.63
N ILE A 57 6.51 12.37 -6.28
CA ILE A 57 7.86 11.87 -5.97
C ILE A 57 8.90 12.99 -6.10
N ALA A 58 8.86 13.73 -7.20
CA ALA A 58 9.77 14.85 -7.41
C ALA A 58 9.63 15.93 -6.32
N ARG A 59 8.38 16.26 -5.91
CA ARG A 59 8.11 17.20 -4.81
C ARG A 59 8.62 16.69 -3.47
N MET A 60 8.41 15.41 -3.18
CA MET A 60 8.83 14.80 -1.93
C MET A 60 10.36 14.73 -1.83
N ASN A 61 11.04 14.30 -2.89
CA ASN A 61 12.50 14.24 -2.94
C ASN A 61 13.15 15.64 -2.86
N LYS A 62 12.59 16.66 -3.53
CA LYS A 62 13.09 18.04 -3.43
C LYS A 62 12.98 18.62 -2.01
N ARG A 63 11.91 18.26 -1.28
CA ARG A 63 11.67 18.74 0.10
C ARG A 63 12.41 17.91 1.15
N MET A 64 13.10 16.84 0.75
CA MET A 64 13.79 15.90 1.63
C MET A 64 15.12 15.46 0.97
N PRO A 65 16.12 16.34 0.93
CA PRO A 65 17.45 15.97 0.42
C PRO A 65 18.03 14.82 1.26
N HIS A 66 18.82 13.95 0.61
CA HIS A 66 19.58 12.92 1.32
C HIS A 66 20.50 13.59 2.35
N SER A 67 20.43 13.11 3.58
CA SER A 67 21.26 13.55 4.69
C SER A 67 21.57 12.33 5.54
N ASP A 68 22.83 12.18 5.92
CA ASP A 68 23.31 11.08 6.75
C ASP A 68 23.16 11.37 8.26
N ASP A 69 22.60 12.52 8.62
CA ASP A 69 22.33 12.89 10.00
C ASP A 69 21.14 12.08 10.54
N GLU A 70 21.40 11.19 11.50
CA GLU A 70 20.41 10.32 12.14
C GLU A 70 19.21 11.10 12.69
N ARG A 71 19.40 12.32 13.20
CA ARG A 71 18.31 13.15 13.73
C ARG A 71 17.40 13.64 12.61
N LEU A 72 17.96 13.99 11.45
CA LEU A 72 17.20 14.38 10.27
C LEU A 72 16.48 13.18 9.64
N LEU A 73 17.12 12.00 9.64
CA LEU A 73 16.52 10.74 9.19
C LEU A 73 15.36 10.29 10.09
N ALA A 74 15.49 10.42 11.42
CA ALA A 74 14.42 10.13 12.36
C ALA A 74 13.23 11.08 12.17
N LYS A 75 13.50 12.40 12.09
CA LYS A 75 12.47 13.41 11.80
C LYS A 75 11.77 13.17 10.46
N ARG A 76 12.51 12.71 9.45
CA ARG A 76 11.98 12.31 8.14
C ARG A 76 11.03 11.12 8.29
N ARG A 77 11.45 10.05 8.97
CA ARG A 77 10.61 8.86 9.22
C ARG A 77 9.31 9.24 9.91
N SER A 78 9.37 10.01 11.00
CA SER A 78 8.15 10.48 11.71
C SER A 78 7.21 11.28 10.80
N LYS A 79 7.74 12.18 9.97
CA LYS A 79 6.92 12.99 9.05
C LYS A 79 6.24 12.13 7.97
N LEU A 80 6.93 11.10 7.47
CA LEU A 80 6.37 10.16 6.51
C LEU A 80 5.27 9.32 7.18
N SER A 81 5.48 8.80 8.38
CA SER A 81 4.47 8.04 9.13
C SER A 81 3.21 8.86 9.42
N VAL A 82 3.33 10.14 9.79
CA VAL A 82 2.15 11.00 10.00
C VAL A 82 1.39 11.22 8.69
N ARG A 83 2.09 11.49 7.59
CA ARG A 83 1.46 11.66 6.26
C ARG A 83 0.76 10.39 5.80
N LEU A 84 1.34 9.23 6.08
CA LEU A 84 0.74 7.94 5.77
C LEU A 84 -0.63 7.82 6.43
N LEU A 85 -0.70 8.03 7.74
CA LEU A 85 -1.95 7.91 8.51
C LEU A 85 -3.01 8.88 7.98
N VAL A 86 -2.63 10.12 7.65
CA VAL A 86 -3.56 11.09 7.06
C VAL A 86 -4.10 10.60 5.71
N LEU A 87 -3.25 10.06 4.84
CA LEU A 87 -3.68 9.54 3.54
C LEU A 87 -4.56 8.31 3.69
N CYS A 88 -4.22 7.38 4.60
CA CYS A 88 -5.05 6.23 4.95
C CYS A 88 -6.44 6.66 5.42
N GLN A 89 -6.52 7.67 6.30
CA GLN A 89 -7.79 8.22 6.78
C GLN A 89 -8.62 8.89 5.68
N GLN A 90 -7.98 9.50 4.68
CA GLN A 90 -8.66 10.09 3.54
C GLN A 90 -9.26 9.01 2.62
N ILE A 91 -8.51 7.95 2.34
CA ILE A 91 -8.99 6.90 1.44
C ILE A 91 -9.99 5.97 2.12
N ILE A 92 -9.87 5.69 3.41
CA ILE A 92 -10.70 4.67 4.08
C ILE A 92 -12.19 5.01 4.07
N VAL A 93 -12.55 6.31 4.08
CA VAL A 93 -13.94 6.78 4.08
C VAL A 93 -14.64 6.47 2.74
N GLU A 94 -13.87 6.37 1.66
CA GLU A 94 -14.38 6.14 0.31
C GLU A 94 -14.12 4.72 -0.22
N LEU A 95 -13.23 3.94 0.42
CA LEU A 95 -12.94 2.55 0.04
C LEU A 95 -13.85 1.56 0.76
N ASP A 96 -14.48 0.66 0.00
CA ASP A 96 -15.12 -0.52 0.56
C ASP A 96 -14.10 -1.54 1.09
N ALA A 97 -14.57 -2.59 1.78
CA ALA A 97 -13.68 -3.59 2.38
C ALA A 97 -12.79 -4.30 1.35
N LYS A 98 -13.34 -4.60 0.17
CA LYS A 98 -12.60 -5.30 -0.90
C LYS A 98 -11.49 -4.40 -1.45
N ASP A 99 -11.78 -3.13 -1.67
CA ASP A 99 -10.81 -2.18 -2.17
C ASP A 99 -9.69 -1.89 -1.17
N ARG A 100 -9.99 -1.86 0.14
CA ARG A 100 -8.96 -1.76 1.20
C ARG A 100 -8.00 -2.94 1.17
N LEU A 101 -8.50 -4.16 1.01
CA LEU A 101 -7.68 -5.36 0.85
C LEU A 101 -6.79 -5.29 -0.40
N ILE A 102 -7.34 -4.82 -1.53
CA ILE A 102 -6.57 -4.70 -2.78
C ILE A 102 -5.47 -3.63 -2.67
N VAL A 103 -5.76 -2.47 -2.05
CA VAL A 103 -4.74 -1.44 -1.78
C VAL A 103 -3.63 -2.02 -0.92
N PHE A 104 -3.97 -2.66 0.19
CA PHE A 104 -3.00 -3.25 1.09
C PHE A 104 -2.12 -4.29 0.40
N ALA A 105 -2.70 -5.18 -0.40
CA ALA A 105 -1.96 -6.18 -1.17
C ALA A 105 -0.92 -5.53 -2.10
N ARG A 106 -1.28 -4.42 -2.77
CA ARG A 106 -0.34 -3.69 -3.65
C ARG A 106 0.77 -2.99 -2.87
N LEU A 107 0.48 -2.47 -1.69
CA LEU A 107 1.48 -1.87 -0.81
C LEU A 107 2.44 -2.93 -0.26
N ALA A 108 1.92 -4.10 0.13
CA ALA A 108 2.72 -5.24 0.58
C ALA A 108 3.62 -5.79 -0.55
N GLU A 109 3.10 -5.93 -1.77
CA GLU A 109 3.88 -6.35 -2.95
C GLU A 109 5.05 -5.40 -3.20
N MET A 110 4.79 -4.10 -3.18
CA MET A 110 5.82 -3.07 -3.31
C MET A 110 6.85 -3.15 -2.18
N ALA A 111 6.41 -3.34 -0.93
CA ALA A 111 7.31 -3.44 0.21
C ALA A 111 8.27 -4.63 0.08
N LYS A 112 7.80 -5.78 -0.41
CA LYS A 112 8.64 -6.95 -0.73
C LYS A 112 9.70 -6.62 -1.79
N SER A 113 9.33 -5.92 -2.86
CA SER A 113 10.26 -5.56 -3.95
C SER A 113 11.37 -4.58 -3.53
N THR A 114 11.21 -3.88 -2.41
CA THR A 114 12.18 -2.90 -1.89
C THR A 114 13.19 -3.44 -0.87
N GLY A 115 13.10 -4.72 -0.47
CA GLY A 115 14.17 -5.42 0.24
C GLY A 115 14.38 -5.10 1.73
N THR A 116 13.70 -4.11 2.31
CA THR A 116 13.74 -3.84 3.77
C THR A 116 12.62 -4.61 4.47
N ILE A 117 12.76 -5.92 4.66
CA ILE A 117 11.69 -6.80 5.18
C ILE A 117 11.34 -6.46 6.65
N ASP A 118 12.33 -6.17 7.49
CA ASP A 118 12.10 -5.97 8.94
C ASP A 118 11.43 -4.63 9.25
N ASP A 119 11.83 -3.55 8.57
CA ASP A 119 11.15 -2.25 8.66
C ASP A 119 9.81 -2.23 7.89
N ALA A 120 9.67 -3.07 6.86
CA ALA A 120 8.44 -3.17 6.07
C ALA A 120 7.29 -3.81 6.85
N ASP A 121 7.53 -4.84 7.65
CA ASP A 121 6.44 -5.53 8.36
C ASP A 121 5.80 -4.64 9.44
N SER A 122 6.61 -3.89 10.21
CA SER A 122 6.11 -2.90 11.17
C SER A 122 5.28 -1.82 10.48
N PHE A 123 5.75 -1.35 9.33
CA PHE A 123 5.07 -0.35 8.53
C PHE A 123 3.75 -0.88 7.95
N LEU A 124 3.74 -2.10 7.41
CA LEU A 124 2.55 -2.75 6.89
C LEU A 124 1.52 -3.00 8.01
N ASN A 125 1.93 -3.33 9.23
CA ASN A 125 0.98 -3.43 10.35
C ASN A 125 0.28 -2.09 10.61
N THR A 126 1.04 -0.98 10.63
CA THR A 126 0.45 0.37 10.79
C THR A 126 -0.54 0.70 9.68
N VAL A 127 -0.25 0.27 8.44
CA VAL A 127 -1.14 0.48 7.29
C VAL A 127 -2.39 -0.39 7.40
N ALA A 128 -2.26 -1.65 7.83
CA ALA A 128 -3.39 -2.55 8.04
C ALA A 128 -4.34 -1.98 9.10
N ASP A 129 -3.79 -1.50 10.21
CA ASP A 129 -4.55 -0.84 11.27
C ASP A 129 -5.24 0.41 10.74
N ALA A 130 -4.52 1.28 10.02
CA ALA A 130 -5.07 2.51 9.46
C ALA A 130 -6.11 2.29 8.34
N LEU A 131 -6.15 1.10 7.74
CA LEU A 131 -7.16 0.67 6.77
C LEU A 131 -8.28 -0.16 7.41
N HIS A 132 -8.29 -0.32 8.74
CA HIS A 132 -9.24 -1.15 9.48
C HIS A 132 -9.37 -2.57 8.88
N LEU A 133 -8.24 -3.20 8.58
CA LEU A 133 -8.21 -4.59 8.13
C LEU A 133 -8.29 -5.53 9.33
N LEU A 134 -8.90 -6.69 9.13
CA LEU A 134 -8.86 -7.74 10.14
C LEU A 134 -7.43 -8.30 10.24
N PRO A 135 -6.96 -8.66 11.45
CA PRO A 135 -5.62 -9.22 11.64
C PRO A 135 -5.35 -10.42 10.74
N GLU A 136 -6.32 -11.33 10.61
CA GLU A 136 -6.27 -12.51 9.75
C GLU A 136 -6.11 -12.16 8.27
N ASP A 137 -6.84 -11.17 7.77
CA ASP A 137 -6.77 -10.73 6.37
C ASP A 137 -5.41 -10.12 6.06
N SER A 138 -4.92 -9.25 6.96
CA SER A 138 -3.61 -8.62 6.80
C SER A 138 -2.48 -9.65 6.85
N ALA A 139 -2.59 -10.65 7.72
CA ALA A 139 -1.63 -11.75 7.84
C ALA A 139 -1.65 -12.64 6.58
N GLY A 140 -2.84 -13.03 6.11
CA GLY A 140 -3.02 -13.83 4.90
C GLY A 140 -2.48 -13.11 3.65
N LEU A 141 -2.72 -11.80 3.51
CA LEU A 141 -2.19 -11.01 2.39
C LEU A 141 -0.67 -10.86 2.46
N LYS A 142 -0.09 -10.65 3.66
CA LYS A 142 1.37 -10.64 3.82
C LYS A 142 1.98 -12.00 3.47
N ALA A 143 1.36 -13.09 3.91
CA ALA A 143 1.79 -14.45 3.58
C ALA A 143 1.72 -14.71 2.06
N LEU A 144 0.61 -14.34 1.42
CA LEU A 144 0.42 -14.43 -0.03
C LEU A 144 1.50 -13.70 -0.80
N VAL A 145 1.82 -12.46 -0.39
CA VAL A 145 2.87 -11.66 -1.03
C VAL A 145 4.25 -12.29 -0.82
N LYS A 146 4.54 -12.80 0.38
CA LYS A 146 5.83 -13.42 0.71
C LYS A 146 6.04 -14.76 0.00
N CYS A 147 4.97 -15.49 -0.27
CA CYS A 147 4.97 -16.79 -0.93
C CYS A 147 5.81 -16.79 -2.22
N ALA A 148 6.65 -17.82 -2.39
CA ALA A 148 7.53 -18.00 -3.55
C ALA A 148 7.21 -19.29 -4.35
N SER A 149 6.40 -20.19 -3.80
CA SER A 149 5.92 -21.42 -4.42
C SER A 149 4.49 -21.73 -3.92
N ALA A 150 3.67 -22.39 -4.75
CA ALA A 150 2.28 -22.70 -4.43
C ALA A 150 2.12 -23.55 -3.14
N ASP A 151 3.11 -24.40 -2.83
CA ASP A 151 3.10 -25.30 -1.67
C ASP A 151 3.08 -24.57 -0.32
N GLY A 152 3.55 -23.31 -0.26
CA GLY A 152 3.55 -22.51 0.97
C GLY A 152 2.24 -21.82 1.30
N LEU A 153 1.23 -21.95 0.43
CA LEU A 153 -0.01 -21.16 0.50
C LEU A 153 -1.14 -21.86 1.28
N GLU A 154 -1.11 -23.20 1.31
CA GLU A 154 -2.12 -24.08 1.93
C GLU A 154 -2.29 -23.88 3.45
N ALA A 155 -1.26 -23.39 4.14
CA ALA A 155 -1.28 -23.24 5.61
C ALA A 155 -1.77 -21.86 6.10
N SER A 156 -1.93 -20.86 5.22
CA SER A 156 -2.04 -19.45 5.64
C SER A 156 -3.20 -18.66 5.04
N LEU A 157 -3.96 -19.24 4.09
CA LEU A 157 -5.07 -18.51 3.47
C LEU A 157 -6.41 -18.85 4.13
N PHE A 158 -7.03 -17.79 4.66
CA PHE A 158 -8.45 -17.61 4.91
C PHE A 158 -9.19 -18.88 5.35
N THR A 159 -9.32 -19.06 6.67
CA THR A 159 -10.42 -19.87 7.21
C THR A 159 -11.71 -19.17 6.83
N VAL A 160 -12.27 -19.50 5.66
CA VAL A 160 -13.64 -19.12 5.34
C VAL A 160 -14.50 -19.80 6.41
N PRO A 161 -15.20 -19.06 7.29
CA PRO A 161 -16.22 -19.68 8.10
C PRO A 161 -17.30 -20.05 7.10
N LEU A 162 -17.30 -21.30 6.63
CA LEU A 162 -18.48 -21.90 6.07
C LEU A 162 -19.52 -21.80 7.18
N LEU A 163 -20.41 -20.81 7.08
CA LEU A 163 -21.67 -20.76 7.80
C LEU A 163 -22.31 -22.12 7.55
N MET A 164 -22.15 -23.04 8.50
CA MET A 164 -22.79 -24.33 8.46
C MET A 164 -24.27 -24.02 8.46
N SER A 165 -24.88 -24.23 7.30
CA SER A 165 -26.31 -24.26 7.15
C SER A 165 -26.79 -25.38 8.05
N ASN A 166 -27.37 -25.01 9.19
CA ASN A 166 -27.93 -25.94 10.15
C ASN A 166 -29.05 -26.71 9.43
N PRO A 167 -28.95 -28.04 9.19
CA PRO A 167 -30.12 -28.78 8.78
C PRO A 167 -30.98 -28.95 10.03
N LEU A 168 -32.11 -28.24 10.05
CA LEU A 168 -33.21 -28.53 10.97
C LEU A 168 -33.56 -30.01 10.83
N SER A 169 -33.34 -30.77 11.89
CA SER A 169 -34.02 -32.03 12.19
C SER A 169 -34.40 -32.07 13.66
#